data_AF-A0A9E1PPJ7-F1
#
_entry.id   AF-A0A9E1PPJ7-F1
#
_cell.length_a   1.000
_cell.length_b   1.000
_cell.length_c   1.000
_cell.angle_alpha   90.00
_cell.angle_beta   90.00
_cell.angle_gamma   90.00
#
_symmetry.space_group_name_H-M   'P 1'
#
loop_
_entity.id
_entity.type
_entity.pdbx_description
1 polymer ?
#
loop_
_entity_poly.entity_id
_entity_poly.type
_entity_poly.pdbx_seq_one_letter_code
_entity_poly.pdbx_strand_id
1 'polypeptide(L)'
;MNTVMPNEAELETVRRLDGERYLCAMFASPDRRTALLALLAFNLELARIPELVSEALLGQMRLQWWRQSIDGIYQGQVPDHPIGRMLADAVTEHSLDKGLFDEILDAREGDLTEVAFEDIHGLESYAEATGGALNQLMAKVLSLDRQHVDTLVRPIGTAWALT
;
A
#
# COMPACT_ATOMS: atom_id res chain seq x y z
N MET A 1 16.74 14.03 -14.15
CA MET A 1 16.05 12.85 -13.60
C MET A 1 14.82 12.64 -14.45
N ASN A 2 14.76 11.53 -15.18
CA ASN A 2 13.63 11.18 -16.02
C ASN A 2 12.61 10.51 -15.08
N THR A 3 11.63 11.27 -14.58
CA THR A 3 10.54 10.71 -13.78
C THR A 3 9.79 9.76 -14.69
N VAL A 4 10.03 8.46 -14.53
CA VAL A 4 9.26 7.43 -15.23
C VAL A 4 7.88 7.48 -14.61
N MET A 5 6.99 8.25 -15.25
CA MET A 5 5.56 8.12 -15.01
C MET A 5 5.20 6.63 -15.22
N PRO A 6 4.36 6.06 -14.37
CA PRO A 6 3.93 4.66 -14.49
C PRO A 6 3.41 4.37 -15.91
N ASN A 7 3.39 3.09 -16.27
CA ASN A 7 2.60 2.68 -17.41
C ASN A 7 1.15 3.13 -17.13
N GLU A 8 0.49 3.84 -18.05
CA GLU A 8 -0.86 4.39 -17.85
C GLU A 8 -1.84 3.36 -17.27
N ALA A 9 -1.62 2.08 -17.53
CA ALA A 9 -2.42 0.95 -17.05
C ALA A 9 -2.50 0.82 -15.51
N GLU A 10 -1.43 1.06 -14.75
CA GLU A 10 -1.47 0.89 -13.28
C GLU A 10 -2.24 2.03 -12.61
N LEU A 11 -2.00 3.27 -13.05
CA LEU A 11 -2.77 4.41 -12.58
C LEU A 11 -4.22 4.35 -13.02
N GLU A 12 -4.49 3.85 -14.22
CA GLU A 12 -5.85 3.61 -14.69
C GLU A 12 -6.55 2.56 -13.82
N THR A 13 -5.81 1.56 -13.32
CA THR A 13 -6.36 0.57 -12.38
C THR A 13 -6.74 1.23 -11.05
N VAL A 14 -5.90 2.08 -10.48
CA VAL A 14 -6.24 2.86 -9.27
C VAL A 14 -7.42 3.78 -9.54
N ARG A 15 -7.43 4.50 -10.66
CA ARG A 15 -8.53 5.38 -11.05
C ARG A 15 -9.86 4.64 -11.16
N ARG A 16 -9.85 3.43 -11.70
CA ARG A 16 -11.05 2.61 -11.95
C ARG A 16 -11.57 1.92 -10.69
N LEU A 17 -10.67 1.41 -9.85
CA LEU A 17 -11.04 0.57 -8.70
C LEU A 17 -11.01 1.33 -7.37
N ASP A 18 -10.33 2.47 -7.30
CA ASP A 18 -10.18 3.32 -6.12
C ASP A 18 -10.26 4.80 -6.51
N GLY A 19 -11.34 5.13 -7.24
CA GLY A 19 -11.51 6.43 -7.89
C GLY A 19 -11.54 7.60 -6.92
N GLU A 20 -12.08 7.41 -5.71
CA GLU A 20 -12.14 8.46 -4.69
C GLU A 20 -10.75 8.83 -4.19
N ARG A 21 -9.92 7.86 -3.79
CA ARG A 21 -8.55 8.14 -3.33
C ARG A 21 -7.65 8.57 -4.48
N TYR A 22 -7.88 8.09 -5.69
CA TYR A 22 -7.25 8.62 -6.91
C TYR A 22 -7.52 10.12 -7.07
N LEU A 23 -8.79 10.55 -6.98
CA LEU A 23 -9.16 11.97 -7.09
C LEU A 23 -8.55 12.80 -5.96
N CYS A 24 -8.55 12.29 -4.72
CA CYS A 24 -7.89 12.94 -3.59
C CYS A 24 -6.39 13.16 -3.85
N ALA A 25 -5.69 12.16 -4.39
CA ALA A 25 -4.26 12.29 -4.73
C ALA A 25 -4.00 13.39 -5.78
N MET A 26 -4.97 13.72 -6.64
CA MET A 26 -4.83 14.80 -7.63
C MET A 26 -4.71 16.20 -7.01
N PHE A 27 -5.09 16.39 -5.74
CA PHE A 27 -4.89 17.66 -5.03
C PHE A 27 -3.46 17.85 -4.53
N ALA A 28 -2.65 16.80 -4.49
CA ALA A 28 -1.24 16.89 -4.10
C ALA A 28 -0.37 17.47 -5.22
N SER A 29 0.80 18.01 -4.84
CA SER A 29 1.85 18.41 -5.80
C SER A 29 2.32 17.19 -6.62
N PRO A 30 2.87 17.40 -7.84
CA PRO A 30 3.23 16.31 -8.74
C PRO A 30 4.11 15.22 -8.10
N ASP A 31 5.13 15.61 -7.34
CA ASP A 31 6.07 14.67 -6.70
C ASP A 31 5.34 13.80 -5.66
N ARG A 32 4.59 14.44 -4.75
CA ARG A 32 3.80 13.75 -3.72
C ARG A 32 2.69 12.90 -4.32
N ARG A 33 2.04 13.38 -5.38
CA ARG A 33 0.99 12.64 -6.09
C ARG A 33 1.52 11.32 -6.61
N THR A 34 2.74 11.32 -7.17
CA THR A 34 3.37 10.11 -7.70
C THR A 34 3.59 9.09 -6.59
N ALA A 35 4.11 9.52 -5.43
CA ALA A 35 4.28 8.66 -4.26
C ALA A 35 2.94 8.14 -3.68
N LEU A 36 1.92 9.00 -3.58
CA LEU A 36 0.58 8.59 -3.13
C LEU A 36 -0.04 7.53 -4.04
N LEU A 37 0.06 7.72 -5.36
CA LEU A 37 -0.47 6.76 -6.32
C LEU A 37 0.31 5.43 -6.30
N ALA A 38 1.62 5.46 -6.05
CA ALA A 38 2.41 4.24 -5.87
C ALA A 38 1.91 3.42 -4.67
N LEU A 39 1.66 4.08 -3.53
CA LEU A 39 1.13 3.45 -2.32
C LEU A 39 -0.27 2.87 -2.55
N LEU A 40 -1.15 3.62 -3.21
CA LEU A 40 -2.50 3.16 -3.55
C LEU A 40 -2.47 1.96 -4.50
N ALA A 41 -1.62 2.01 -5.53
CA ALA A 41 -1.47 0.92 -6.49
C ALA A 41 -0.91 -0.35 -5.82
N PHE A 42 0.09 -0.20 -4.95
CA PHE A 42 0.63 -1.30 -4.14
C PHE A 42 -0.46 -1.95 -3.29
N ASN A 43 -1.19 -1.16 -2.49
CA ASN A 43 -2.27 -1.70 -1.66
C ASN A 43 -3.33 -2.43 -2.49
N LEU A 44 -3.72 -1.86 -3.64
CA LEU A 44 -4.71 -2.45 -4.52
C LEU A 44 -4.22 -3.75 -5.17
N GLU A 45 -2.94 -3.83 -5.52
CA GLU A 45 -2.35 -5.05 -6.06
C GLU A 45 -2.38 -6.17 -5.03
N LEU A 46 -1.97 -5.88 -3.79
CA LEU A 46 -1.99 -6.86 -2.70
C LEU A 46 -3.41 -7.34 -2.38
N ALA A 47 -4.36 -6.41 -2.23
CA ALA A 47 -5.75 -6.72 -1.89
C ALA A 47 -6.43 -7.62 -2.93
N ARG A 48 -5.97 -7.57 -4.19
CA ARG A 48 -6.53 -8.34 -5.29
C ARG A 48 -5.82 -9.65 -5.57
N ILE A 49 -4.74 -9.97 -4.86
CA ILE A 49 -4.04 -11.25 -5.03
C ILE A 49 -5.02 -12.44 -4.94
N PRO A 50 -5.92 -12.54 -3.93
CA PRO A 50 -6.87 -13.65 -3.84
C PRO A 50 -7.81 -13.77 -5.04
N GLU A 51 -8.20 -12.65 -5.66
CA GLU A 51 -9.07 -12.63 -6.86
C GLU A 51 -8.33 -13.06 -8.14
N LEU A 52 -7.01 -12.89 -8.17
CA LEU A 52 -6.19 -13.05 -9.37
C LEU A 52 -5.47 -14.40 -9.45
N VAL A 53 -5.54 -15.22 -8.41
CA VAL A 53 -4.89 -16.53 -8.36
C VAL A 53 -5.91 -17.61 -8.03
N SER A 54 -5.78 -18.77 -8.68
CA SER A 54 -6.67 -19.92 -8.41
C SER A 54 -6.16 -20.83 -7.30
N GLU A 55 -4.88 -20.72 -6.94
CA GLU A 55 -4.22 -21.55 -5.93
C GLU A 55 -3.55 -20.68 -4.87
N ALA A 56 -3.76 -21.01 -3.59
CA ALA A 56 -3.20 -20.27 -2.45
C ALA A 56 -1.66 -20.14 -2.54
N LEU A 57 -0.98 -21.17 -3.04
CA LEU A 57 0.47 -21.17 -3.23
C LEU A 57 0.93 -20.05 -4.18
N LEU A 58 0.19 -19.80 -5.26
CA LEU A 58 0.52 -18.71 -6.21
C LEU A 58 0.35 -17.35 -5.55
N GLY A 59 -0.66 -17.19 -4.69
CA GLY A 59 -0.85 -15.98 -3.88
C GLY A 59 0.31 -15.76 -2.92
N GLN A 60 0.73 -16.81 -2.21
CA GLN A 60 1.87 -16.77 -1.31
C GLN A 60 3.16 -16.38 -2.05
N MET A 61 3.41 -16.95 -3.23
CA MET A 61 4.58 -16.58 -4.04
C MET A 61 4.57 -15.10 -4.45
N ARG A 62 3.41 -14.53 -4.78
CA ARG A 62 3.29 -13.09 -5.09
C ARG A 62 3.55 -12.21 -3.87
N LEU A 63 2.99 -12.55 -2.72
CA LEU A 63 3.26 -11.82 -1.47
C LEU A 63 4.73 -11.90 -1.08
N GLN A 64 5.35 -13.07 -1.21
CA GLN A 64 6.78 -13.25 -0.95
C GLN A 64 7.66 -12.45 -1.91
N TRP A 65 7.28 -12.39 -3.20
CA TRP A 65 7.97 -11.52 -4.16
C TRP A 65 7.87 -10.04 -3.75
N TRP A 66 6.70 -9.59 -3.29
CA TRP A 66 6.52 -8.22 -2.79
C TRP A 66 7.37 -7.96 -1.55
N ARG A 67 7.42 -8.91 -0.61
CA ARG A 67 8.27 -8.84 0.59
C ARG A 67 9.75 -8.67 0.24
N GLN A 68 10.26 -9.51 -0.66
CA GLN A 68 11.63 -9.41 -1.17
C GLN A 68 11.89 -8.10 -1.91
N SER A 69 10.91 -7.60 -2.66
CA SER A 69 11.02 -6.33 -3.37
C SER A 69 11.11 -5.14 -2.43
N ILE A 70 10.28 -5.12 -1.37
CA ILE A 70 10.35 -4.11 -0.30
C ILE A 70 11.70 -4.22 0.42
N ASP A 71 12.13 -5.42 0.83
CA ASP A 71 13.46 -5.62 1.44
C ASP A 71 14.59 -5.09 0.55
N GLY A 72 14.53 -5.38 -0.76
CA GLY A 72 15.47 -4.88 -1.75
C GLY A 72 15.49 -3.36 -1.83
N ILE A 73 14.32 -2.70 -1.83
CA ILE A 73 14.21 -1.23 -1.79
C ILE A 73 14.96 -0.64 -0.60
N TYR A 74 14.76 -1.19 0.60
CA TYR A 74 15.47 -0.73 1.80
C TYR A 74 16.97 -1.08 1.81
N GLN A 75 17.42 -1.94 0.89
CA GLN A 75 18.83 -2.24 0.63
C GLN A 75 19.40 -1.43 -0.56
N GLY A 76 18.63 -0.49 -1.13
CA GLY A 76 19.04 0.35 -2.26
C GLY A 76 18.89 -0.30 -3.62
N GLN A 77 18.12 -1.38 -3.73
CA GLN A 77 17.79 -2.04 -4.99
C GLN A 77 16.47 -1.50 -5.54
N VAL A 78 16.36 -1.40 -6.86
CA VAL A 78 15.14 -0.97 -7.53
C VAL A 78 14.48 -2.19 -8.18
N PRO A 79 13.29 -2.63 -7.73
CA PRO A 79 12.62 -3.79 -8.31
C PRO A 79 12.29 -3.57 -9.79
N ASP A 80 12.35 -4.65 -10.57
CA ASP A 80 11.89 -4.63 -11.97
C ASP A 80 10.36 -4.78 -12.04
N HIS A 81 9.68 -3.81 -11.45
CA HIS A 81 8.23 -3.71 -11.39
C HIS A 81 7.85 -2.23 -11.40
N PRO A 82 6.90 -1.78 -12.23
CA PRO A 82 6.58 -0.36 -12.36
C PRO A 82 6.18 0.30 -11.04
N ILE A 83 5.27 -0.34 -10.28
CA ILE A 83 4.88 0.13 -8.93
C ILE A 83 6.07 0.05 -7.97
N GLY A 84 6.89 -1.00 -8.06
CA GLY A 84 8.06 -1.19 -7.19
C GLY A 84 9.11 -0.10 -7.39
N ARG A 85 9.31 0.35 -8.63
CA ARG A 85 10.21 1.47 -8.97
C ARG A 85 9.75 2.78 -8.35
N MET A 86 8.45 3.07 -8.44
CA MET A 86 7.87 4.27 -7.82
C MET A 86 7.92 4.20 -6.29
N LEU A 87 7.71 3.02 -5.71
CA LEU A 87 7.88 2.82 -4.27
C LEU A 87 9.33 3.06 -3.84
N ALA A 88 10.32 2.64 -4.62
CA ALA A 88 11.73 2.89 -4.32
C ALA A 88 12.04 4.39 -4.21
N ASP A 89 11.53 5.18 -5.16
CA ASP A 89 11.64 6.64 -5.15
C ASP A 89 10.90 7.22 -3.94
N ALA A 90 9.65 6.80 -3.68
CA ALA A 90 8.84 7.30 -2.57
C ALA A 90 9.44 6.99 -1.19
N VAL A 91 9.98 5.78 -1.00
CA VAL A 91 10.67 5.36 0.23
C VAL A 91 11.87 6.25 0.49
N THR A 92 12.68 6.51 -0.55
CA THR A 92 13.89 7.33 -0.44
C THR A 92 13.54 8.81 -0.18
N GLU A 93 12.58 9.37 -0.92
CA GLU A 93 12.22 10.78 -0.83
C GLU A 93 11.52 11.12 0.50
N HIS A 94 10.63 10.25 0.97
CA HIS A 94 9.78 10.54 2.12
C HIS A 94 10.20 9.82 3.40
N SER A 95 11.28 9.03 3.36
CA SER A 95 11.74 8.22 4.50
C SER A 95 10.59 7.39 5.09
N LEU A 96 9.93 6.62 4.23
CA LEU A 96 8.81 5.77 4.62
C LEU A 96 9.29 4.67 5.56
N ASP A 97 8.43 4.26 6.48
CA ASP A 97 8.75 3.23 7.47
C ASP A 97 8.52 1.84 6.86
N LYS A 98 9.57 1.01 6.84
CA LYS A 98 9.49 -0.38 6.37
C LYS A 98 8.47 -1.19 7.15
N GLY A 99 8.37 -0.96 8.47
CA GLY A 99 7.49 -1.72 9.34
C GLY A 99 6.02 -1.64 8.92
N LEU A 100 5.59 -0.52 8.33
CA LEU A 100 4.23 -0.35 7.83
C LEU A 100 3.97 -1.16 6.56
N PHE A 101 4.98 -1.36 5.70
CA PHE A 101 4.85 -2.26 4.55
C PHE A 101 4.79 -3.72 4.99
N ASP A 102 5.62 -4.09 5.96
CA ASP A 102 5.64 -5.45 6.52
C ASP A 102 4.29 -5.77 7.20
N GLU A 103 3.72 -4.82 7.95
CA GLU A 103 2.41 -4.93 8.59
C GLU A 103 1.28 -5.18 7.57
N ILE A 104 1.27 -4.43 6.46
CA ILE A 104 0.29 -4.64 5.38
C ILE A 104 0.48 -6.04 4.77
N LEU A 105 1.72 -6.43 4.45
CA LEU A 105 2.01 -7.73 3.82
C LEU A 105 1.60 -8.91 4.71
N ASP A 106 1.85 -8.81 6.01
CA ASP A 106 1.47 -9.83 6.99
C ASP A 106 -0.05 -9.96 7.12
N ALA A 107 -0.77 -8.84 7.17
CA ALA A 107 -2.24 -8.86 7.18
C ALA A 107 -2.81 -9.49 5.89
N ARG A 108 -2.20 -9.20 4.73
CA ARG A 108 -2.62 -9.72 3.41
C ARG A 108 -2.34 -11.21 3.22
N GLU A 109 -1.44 -11.80 4.00
CA GLU A 109 -1.24 -13.25 3.99
C GLU A 109 -2.48 -13.99 4.50
N GLY A 110 -3.20 -13.39 5.46
CA GLY A 110 -4.48 -13.89 5.95
C GLY A 110 -5.57 -13.99 4.88
N ASP A 111 -5.57 -13.07 3.90
CA ASP A 111 -6.54 -13.04 2.79
C ASP A 111 -6.45 -14.29 1.87
N LEU A 112 -5.34 -15.04 1.93
CA LEU A 112 -5.16 -16.27 1.18
C LEU A 112 -5.81 -17.49 1.85
N THR A 113 -6.33 -17.32 3.06
CA THR A 113 -7.05 -18.35 3.80
C THR A 113 -8.55 -18.05 3.76
N GLU A 114 -9.38 -19.08 3.51
CA GLU A 114 -10.85 -18.93 3.54
C GLU A 114 -11.43 -18.91 4.97
N VAL A 115 -10.66 -18.38 5.94
CA VAL A 115 -11.03 -18.36 7.35
C VAL A 115 -11.61 -16.97 7.68
N ALA A 116 -12.87 -16.95 8.12
CA ALA A 116 -13.49 -15.72 8.59
C ALA A 116 -12.81 -15.23 9.89
N PHE A 117 -12.84 -13.92 10.12
CA PHE A 117 -12.44 -13.35 11.42
C PHE A 117 -13.29 -13.94 12.54
N GLU A 118 -12.66 -14.28 13.66
CA GLU A 118 -13.33 -14.86 14.82
C GLU A 118 -14.34 -13.89 15.44
N ASP A 119 -13.99 -12.60 15.50
CA ASP A 119 -14.81 -11.54 16.05
C ASP A 119 -14.52 -10.18 15.39
N ILE A 120 -15.21 -9.14 15.87
CA ILE A 120 -15.02 -7.76 15.38
C ILE A 120 -13.61 -7.25 15.65
N HIS A 121 -12.96 -7.69 16.74
CA HIS A 121 -11.63 -7.23 17.09
C HIS A 121 -10.57 -7.75 16.11
N GLY A 122 -10.72 -8.99 15.64
CA GLY A 122 -9.90 -9.54 14.55
C GLY A 122 -10.06 -8.74 13.25
N LEU A 123 -11.29 -8.38 12.89
CA LEU A 123 -11.56 -7.55 11.72
C LEU A 123 -10.99 -6.13 11.86
N GLU A 124 -11.14 -5.50 13.02
CA GLU A 124 -10.57 -4.18 13.30
C GLU A 124 -9.03 -4.21 13.25
N SER A 125 -8.41 -5.24 13.82
CA SER A 125 -6.95 -5.41 13.78
C SER A 125 -6.44 -5.56 12.35
N TYR A 126 -7.17 -6.31 11.51
CA TYR A 126 -6.87 -6.43 10.09
C TYR A 126 -7.03 -5.09 9.34
N ALA A 127 -8.12 -4.37 9.60
CA ALA A 127 -8.36 -3.06 8.99
C ALA A 127 -7.31 -2.02 9.40
N GLU A 128 -6.82 -2.10 10.64
CA GLU A 128 -5.76 -1.25 11.15
C GLU A 128 -4.42 -1.57 10.46
N ALA A 129 -4.07 -2.85 10.38
CA ALA A 129 -2.84 -3.33 9.75
C ALA A 129 -2.79 -3.08 8.24
N THR A 130 -3.95 -2.97 7.58
CA THR A 130 -4.04 -2.67 6.15
C THR A 130 -4.30 -1.18 5.90
N GLY A 131 -5.54 -0.73 6.08
CA GLY A 131 -5.96 0.65 5.80
C GLY A 131 -5.31 1.68 6.72
N GLY A 132 -5.14 1.35 8.00
CA GLY A 132 -4.44 2.22 8.97
C GLY A 132 -2.98 2.45 8.58
N ALA A 133 -2.21 1.38 8.40
CA ALA A 133 -0.81 1.44 8.01
C ALA A 133 -0.59 2.16 6.66
N LEU A 134 -1.44 1.89 5.66
CA LEU A 134 -1.41 2.59 4.37
C LEU A 134 -1.58 4.10 4.53
N ASN A 135 -2.56 4.52 5.35
CA ASN A 135 -2.81 5.94 5.56
C ASN A 135 -1.66 6.62 6.33
N GLN A 136 -0.98 5.92 7.24
CA GLN A 136 0.23 6.45 7.88
C GLN A 136 1.36 6.69 6.86
N LEU A 137 1.57 5.76 5.93
CA LEU A 137 2.51 5.95 4.81
C LEU A 137 2.14 7.18 3.96
N MET A 138 0.86 7.32 3.59
CA MET A 138 0.37 8.47 2.82
C MET A 138 0.52 9.79 3.58
N ALA A 139 0.28 9.80 4.89
CA ALA A 139 0.46 10.98 5.73
C ALA A 139 1.93 11.41 5.82
N LYS A 140 2.87 10.45 5.81
CA LYS A 140 4.31 10.72 5.73
C LYS A 140 4.69 11.40 4.42
N VAL A 141 4.15 10.94 3.29
CA VAL A 141 4.30 11.59 1.97
C VAL A 141 3.79 13.04 2.00
N LEU A 142 2.67 13.27 2.68
CA LEU A 142 2.08 14.60 2.85
C LEU A 142 2.80 15.47 3.90
N SER A 143 3.83 14.95 4.56
CA SER A 143 4.60 15.64 5.61
C SER A 143 3.74 16.09 6.80
N LEU A 144 2.73 15.29 7.17
CA LEU A 144 1.97 15.52 8.40
C LEU A 144 2.82 15.19 9.63
N ASP A 145 2.62 15.94 10.71
CA ASP A 145 3.34 15.73 11.97
C ASP A 145 2.93 14.41 12.64
N ARG A 146 3.91 13.72 13.24
CA ARG A 146 3.79 12.36 13.80
C ARG A 146 2.67 12.25 14.84
N GLN A 147 2.47 13.29 15.65
CA GLN A 147 1.39 13.30 16.64
C GLN A 147 -0.01 13.16 15.99
N HIS A 148 -0.24 13.82 14.85
CA HIS A 148 -1.50 13.72 14.12
C HIS A 148 -1.64 12.38 13.38
N VAL A 149 -0.52 11.76 13.00
CA VAL A 149 -0.52 10.48 12.28
C VAL A 149 -1.07 9.35 13.15
N ASP A 150 -0.55 9.18 14.37
CA ASP A 150 -0.94 8.04 15.20
C ASP A 150 -2.33 8.24 15.85
N THR A 151 -2.71 9.49 16.15
CA THR A 151 -3.97 9.79 16.85
C THR A 151 -5.19 9.95 15.93
N LEU A 152 -4.99 10.34 14.67
CA LEU A 152 -6.09 10.61 13.73
C LEU A 152 -6.00 9.79 12.46
N VAL A 153 -4.83 9.75 11.82
CA VAL A 153 -4.68 9.13 10.50
C VAL A 153 -4.89 7.61 10.57
N ARG A 154 -4.27 6.93 11.53
CA ARG A 154 -4.41 5.47 11.66
C ARG A 154 -5.86 5.04 11.97
N PRO A 155 -6.59 5.67 12.91
CA PRO A 155 -8.03 5.40 13.09
C PRO A 155 -8.89 5.70 11.86
N ILE A 156 -8.65 6.82 11.15
CA ILE A 156 -9.39 7.14 9.92
C ILE A 156 -9.15 6.09 8.84
N GLY A 157 -7.90 5.68 8.64
CA GLY A 157 -7.54 4.63 7.69
C GLY A 157 -8.15 3.27 8.03
N THR A 158 -8.23 2.95 9.31
CA THR A 158 -8.91 1.76 9.83
C THR A 158 -10.40 1.80 9.51
N ALA A 159 -11.07 2.91 9.85
CA ALA A 159 -12.50 3.08 9.58
C ALA A 159 -12.81 2.98 8.07
N TRP A 160 -11.96 3.58 7.22
CA TRP A 160 -12.11 3.47 5.77
C TRP A 160 -12.01 2.03 5.26
N ALA A 161 -11.14 1.20 5.84
CA ALA A 161 -11.01 -0.20 5.45
C ALA A 161 -12.22 -1.07 5.88
N LEU A 162 -13.11 -0.56 6.73
CA LEU A 162 -14.30 -1.24 7.21
C LEU A 162 -15.58 -0.86 6.45
N THR A 163 -15.55 0.13 5.56
CA THR A 163 -16.73 0.69 4.87
C THR A 163 -16.61 0.58 3.36
#